data_AF-A0A367UAK7-F1
#
_entry.id   AF-A0A367UAK7-F1
#
_cell.length_a   1.000
_cell.length_b   1.000
_cell.length_c   1.000
_cell.angle_alpha   90.00
_cell.angle_beta   90.00
_cell.angle_gamma   90.00
#
_symmetry.space_group_name_H-M   'P 1'
#
loop_
_entity.id
_entity.type
_entity.pdbx_description
1 polymer ?
#
loop_
_entity_poly.entity_id
_entity_poly.type
_entity_poly.pdbx_seq_one_letter_code
_entity_poly.pdbx_strand_id
1 'polypeptide(L)'
;MTESQQSICEWAEGILGPVTDPRALVTRAMTEMKELDEAVSDRDLSEIGREAADVMILLYRLVDQFGLDLDREVQAKMAINRARKWSAKGDGTGSHI
;
A
#
# COMPACT_ATOMS: atom_id res chain seq x y z
N MET A 1 -20.23 3.78 6.24
CA MET A 1 -19.42 4.62 5.33
C MET A 1 -18.20 3.80 4.95
N THR A 2 -17.72 3.92 3.72
CA THR A 2 -16.53 3.20 3.23
C THR A 2 -15.37 4.20 3.20
N GLU A 3 -14.19 3.81 3.70
CA GLU A 3 -13.00 4.66 3.63
C GLU A 3 -12.54 4.88 2.18
N SER A 4 -12.03 6.07 1.90
CA SER A 4 -11.36 6.45 0.65
C SER A 4 -9.97 7.01 0.96
N GLN A 5 -9.10 7.17 -0.05
CA GLN A 5 -7.82 7.88 0.14
C GLN A 5 -8.03 9.24 0.82
N GLN A 6 -9.04 9.99 0.37
CA GLN A 6 -9.35 11.30 0.91
C GLN A 6 -9.73 11.24 2.40
N SER A 7 -10.67 10.37 2.79
CA SER A 7 -11.12 10.31 4.19
C SER A 7 -9.98 9.88 5.12
N ILE A 8 -9.11 8.97 4.66
CA ILE A 8 -7.93 8.52 5.39
C ILE A 8 -6.92 9.66 5.57
N CYS A 9 -6.63 10.43 4.50
CA CYS A 9 -5.67 11.53 4.57
C CYS A 9 -6.19 12.67 5.46
N GLU A 10 -7.47 13.04 5.33
CA GLU A 10 -8.12 14.05 6.17
C GLU A 10 -8.10 13.67 7.66
N TRP A 11 -8.43 12.41 7.98
CA TRP A 11 -8.34 11.91 9.34
C TRP A 11 -6.89 11.95 9.86
N ALA A 12 -5.94 11.45 9.06
CA ALA A 12 -4.55 11.35 9.47
C ALA A 12 -3.92 12.73 9.69
N GLU A 13 -4.21 13.71 8.84
CA GLU A 13 -3.75 15.09 9.02
C GLU A 13 -4.40 15.73 10.25
N GLY A 14 -5.69 15.50 10.49
CA GLY A 14 -6.40 16.02 11.65
C GLY A 14 -5.88 15.48 12.99
N ILE A 15 -5.39 14.24 13.03
CA ILE A 15 -4.92 13.58 14.26
C ILE A 15 -3.40 13.66 14.43
N LEU A 16 -2.65 13.39 13.36
CA LEU A 16 -1.18 13.26 13.38
C LEU A 16 -0.47 14.54 12.94
N GLY A 17 -1.20 15.49 12.36
CA GLY A 17 -0.65 16.67 11.72
C GLY A 17 -0.18 16.41 10.28
N PRO A 18 0.26 17.48 9.59
CA PRO A 18 0.71 17.40 8.21
C PRO A 18 2.01 16.61 8.10
N VAL A 19 2.20 15.94 6.95
CA VAL A 19 3.44 15.23 6.64
C VAL A 19 4.54 16.24 6.35
N THR A 20 5.66 16.15 7.06
CA THR A 20 6.81 17.06 6.90
C THR A 20 7.94 16.49 6.04
N ASP A 21 8.13 15.16 6.05
CA ASP A 21 9.01 14.42 5.13
C ASP A 21 8.25 13.19 4.60
N PRO A 22 7.89 13.13 3.30
CA PRO A 22 7.24 11.97 2.71
C PRO A 22 8.01 10.66 2.88
N ARG A 23 9.35 10.70 3.05
CA ARG A 23 10.15 9.49 3.32
C ARG A 23 9.85 8.87 4.68
N ALA A 24 9.32 9.63 5.63
CA ALA A 24 8.85 9.08 6.90
C ALA A 24 7.71 8.06 6.68
N LEU A 25 6.82 8.32 5.72
CA LEU A 25 5.75 7.39 5.35
C LEU A 25 6.30 6.12 4.71
N VAL A 26 7.30 6.24 3.83
CA VAL A 26 7.99 5.08 3.24
C VAL A 26 8.67 4.24 4.31
N THR A 27 9.37 4.89 5.25
CA THR A 27 10.08 4.22 6.34
C THR A 27 9.09 3.47 7.26
N ARG A 28 7.95 4.09 7.57
CA ARG A 28 6.90 3.42 8.34
C ARG A 28 6.27 2.27 7.55
N ALA A 29 6.02 2.44 6.25
CA ALA A 29 5.46 1.37 5.42
C ALA A 29 6.39 0.15 5.34
N MET A 30 7.71 0.36 5.37
CA MET A 30 8.67 -0.73 5.49
C MET A 30 8.60 -1.45 6.84
N THR A 31 8.22 -0.75 7.90
CA THR A 31 7.98 -1.36 9.23
C THR A 31 6.72 -2.21 9.19
N GLU A 32 5.61 -1.69 8.66
CA GLU A 32 4.35 -2.46 8.56
C GLU A 32 4.52 -3.67 7.63
N MET A 33 5.34 -3.56 6.57
CA MET A 33 5.67 -4.71 5.73
C MET A 33 6.43 -5.82 6.48
N LYS A 34 7.23 -5.45 7.49
CA LYS A 34 7.92 -6.41 8.36
C LYS A 34 6.95 -7.05 9.34
N GLU A 35 6.04 -6.26 9.91
CA GLU A 35 4.97 -6.75 10.80
C GLU A 35 4.03 -7.70 10.03
N LEU A 36 3.71 -7.37 8.77
CA LEU A 36 2.96 -8.26 7.86
C LEU A 36 3.68 -9.58 7.56
N ASP A 37 4.99 -9.55 7.32
CA ASP A 37 5.80 -10.76 7.08
C ASP A 37 5.81 -11.69 8.31
N GLU A 38 5.91 -11.10 9.51
CA GLU A 38 5.82 -11.82 10.79
C GLU A 38 4.41 -12.44 10.94
N ALA A 39 3.34 -11.68 10.71
CA ALA A 39 1.97 -12.17 10.79
C ALA A 39 1.68 -13.33 9.80
N VAL A 40 2.20 -13.24 8.56
CA VAL A 40 2.09 -14.32 7.56
C VAL A 40 2.84 -15.56 8.02
N SER A 41 4.05 -15.39 8.56
CA SER A 41 4.89 -16.49 9.07
C SER A 41 4.19 -17.23 10.21
N ASP A 42 3.57 -16.50 11.13
CA ASP A 42 2.84 -17.04 12.29
C ASP A 42 1.44 -17.55 11.93
N ARG A 43 0.97 -17.30 10.70
CA ARG A 43 -0.40 -17.59 10.23
C ARG A 43 -1.48 -16.90 11.08
N ASP A 44 -1.18 -15.72 11.61
CA ASP A 44 -2.15 -14.92 12.35
C ASP A 44 -3.08 -14.19 11.38
N LEU A 45 -4.22 -14.82 11.08
CA LEU A 45 -5.21 -14.26 10.15
C LEU A 45 -5.75 -12.90 10.58
N SER A 46 -5.73 -12.59 11.88
CA SER A 46 -6.24 -11.31 12.39
C SER A 46 -5.25 -10.17 12.11
N GLU A 47 -3.95 -10.43 12.29
CA GLU A 47 -2.90 -9.44 12.04
C GLU A 47 -2.54 -9.33 10.55
N ILE A 48 -2.58 -10.42 9.77
CA ILE A 48 -2.36 -10.37 8.31
C ILE A 48 -3.25 -9.31 7.64
N GLY A 49 -4.54 -9.26 8.03
CA GLY A 49 -5.47 -8.29 7.48
C GLY A 49 -5.20 -6.86 7.93
N ARG A 50 -4.76 -6.67 9.18
CA ARG A 50 -4.47 -5.36 9.78
C ARG A 50 -3.21 -4.76 9.19
N GLU A 51 -2.11 -5.50 9.20
CA GLU A 51 -0.83 -5.02 8.72
C GLU A 51 -0.84 -4.73 7.22
N ALA A 52 -1.57 -5.54 6.43
CA ALA A 52 -1.79 -5.24 5.01
C ALA A 52 -2.57 -3.93 4.81
N ALA A 53 -3.53 -3.62 5.68
CA ALA A 53 -4.27 -2.37 5.63
C ALA A 53 -3.39 -1.18 6.06
N ASP A 54 -2.53 -1.35 7.06
CA ASP A 54 -1.61 -0.30 7.51
C ASP A 54 -0.60 0.09 6.42
N VAL A 55 -0.07 -0.89 5.68
CA VAL A 55 0.74 -0.63 4.46
C VAL A 55 -0.06 0.20 3.46
N MET A 56 -1.31 -0.18 3.16
CA MET A 56 -2.16 0.53 2.20
C MET A 56 -2.45 1.97 2.63
N ILE A 57 -2.76 2.19 3.91
CA ILE A 57 -3.01 3.52 4.49
C ILE A 57 -1.79 4.42 4.30
N LEU A 58 -0.58 3.91 4.55
CA LEU A 58 0.65 4.67 4.38
C LEU A 58 0.94 5.00 2.91
N LEU A 59 0.62 4.09 1.99
CA LEU A 59 0.75 4.35 0.55
C LEU A 59 -0.27 5.39 0.07
N TYR A 60 -1.52 5.34 0.53
CA TYR A 60 -2.51 6.37 0.25
C TYR A 60 -2.02 7.75 0.69
N ARG A 61 -1.55 7.85 1.94
CA ARG A 61 -1.00 9.10 2.47
C ARG A 61 0.23 9.58 1.71
N LEU A 62 1.08 8.65 1.25
CA LEU A 62 2.30 8.97 0.52
C LEU A 62 2.00 9.60 -0.83
N VAL A 63 1.13 8.99 -1.63
CA VAL A 63 0.85 9.49 -2.98
C VAL A 63 0.06 10.80 -2.95
N ASP A 64 -0.75 11.02 -1.91
CA ASP A 64 -1.48 12.26 -1.67
C ASP A 64 -0.52 13.47 -1.53
N GLN A 65 0.68 13.26 -0.97
CA GLN A 65 1.72 14.31 -0.87
C GLN A 65 2.18 14.84 -2.24
N PHE A 66 1.89 14.11 -3.32
CA PHE A 66 2.23 14.46 -4.69
C PHE A 66 1.00 14.76 -5.55
N GLY A 67 -0.19 14.90 -4.94
CA GLY A 67 -1.45 15.15 -5.64
C GLY A 67 -1.92 13.97 -6.51
N LEU A 68 -1.52 12.75 -6.15
CA LEU A 68 -1.86 11.52 -6.87
C LEU A 68 -2.97 10.75 -6.15
N ASP A 69 -3.69 9.93 -6.91
CA ASP A 69 -4.76 9.04 -6.45
C ASP A 69 -4.30 7.60 -6.65
N LEU A 70 -4.06 6.87 -5.55
CA LEU A 70 -3.45 5.54 -5.61
C LEU A 70 -4.34 4.55 -6.36
N ASP A 71 -5.66 4.66 -6.24
CA ASP A 71 -6.59 3.78 -6.95
C ASP A 71 -6.45 3.96 -8.46
N ARG A 72 -6.34 5.22 -8.93
CA ARG A 72 -6.07 5.51 -10.35
C ARG A 72 -4.71 4.99 -10.80
N GLU A 73 -3.67 5.16 -9.98
CA GLU A 73 -2.32 4.65 -10.28
C GLU A 73 -2.31 3.11 -10.39
N VAL A 74 -3.01 2.41 -9.49
CA VAL A 74 -3.17 0.95 -9.54
C VAL A 74 -3.91 0.53 -10.81
N GLN A 75 -5.01 1.21 -11.17
CA GLN A 75 -5.75 0.89 -12.41
C GLN A 75 -4.87 1.09 -13.65
N ALA A 76 -4.15 2.21 -13.74
CA ALA A 76 -3.25 2.49 -14.85
C ALA A 76 -2.13 1.44 -14.94
N LYS A 77 -1.52 1.08 -13.80
CA LYS A 77 -0.49 0.04 -13.75
C LYS A 77 -1.03 -1.32 -14.15
N MET A 78 -2.25 -1.67 -13.73
CA MET A 78 -2.88 -2.94 -14.07
C MET A 78 -3.26 -3.05 -15.55
N ALA A 79 -3.67 -1.95 -16.20
CA ALA A 79 -3.86 -1.94 -17.65
C ALA A 79 -2.56 -2.29 -18.39
N ILE A 80 -1.43 -1.70 -17.97
CA ILE A 80 -0.10 -2.03 -18.50
C ILE A 80 0.25 -3.49 -18.21
N ASN A 81 0.04 -3.96 -16.98
CA ASN A 81 0.36 -5.34 -16.60
C ASN A 81 -0.42 -6.37 -17.42
N ARG A 82 -1.70 -6.11 -17.72
CA ARG A 82 -2.55 -6.99 -18.54
C ARG A 82 -2.11 -7.02 -20.01
N ALA A 83 -1.51 -5.95 -20.52
CA ALA A 83 -1.00 -5.89 -21.89
C ALA A 83 0.36 -6.58 -22.08
N ARG A 84 1.06 -6.93 -20.99
CA ARG A 84 2.39 -7.56 -21.04
C ARG A 84 2.30 -9.07 -21.26
N LYS A 85 3.38 -9.62 -21.82
CA LYS A 85 3.66 -11.06 -21.75
C LYS A 85 4.41 -11.35 -20.46
N TRP A 86 4.07 -12.47 -19.82
CA TRP A 86 4.60 -12.85 -18.52
C TRP A 86 5.27 -14.22 -18.56
N SER A 87 6.38 -14.35 -17.84
CA SER A 87 6.96 -15.61 -17.42
C SER A 87 6.54 -15.88 -15.98
N ALA A 88 5.70 -16.90 -15.77
CA ALA A 88 5.34 -17.35 -14.43
C ALA A 88 6.50 -18.13 -13.78
N LYS A 89 6.74 -17.93 -12.48
CA LYS A 89 7.75 -18.71 -11.73
C LYS A 89 7.18 -19.98 -11.08
N GLY A 90 5.86 -20.10 -10.97
CA GLY A 90 5.16 -21.24 -10.37
C GLY A 90 4.82 -21.08 -8.88
N ASP A 91 5.21 -19.97 -8.26
CA ASP A 91 4.97 -19.64 -6.84
C ASP A 91 3.93 -18.53 -6.64
N GLY A 92 3.19 -18.17 -7.69
CA GLY A 92 2.26 -17.04 -7.69
C GLY A 92 2.91 -15.70 -8.08
N THR A 93 4.24 -15.66 -8.26
CA THR A 93 4.96 -14.49 -8.77
C THR A 93 5.42 -14.68 -10.22
N GLY A 94 5.85 -13.59 -10.86
CA GLY A 94 6.32 -13.63 -12.24
C GLY A 94 7.11 -12.39 -12.64
N SER A 95 7.69 -12.44 -13.82
CA SER A 95 8.37 -11.31 -14.45
C SER A 95 7.83 -11.10 -15.87
N HIS A 96 7.87 -9.86 -16.35
CA HIS A 96 7.51 -9.56 -17.72
C HIS A 96 8.69 -9.88 -18.66
N ILE A 97 8.38 -10.27 -19.90
CA ILE A 97 9.34 -10.56 -20.97
C ILE A 97 9.20 -9.48 -22.05
#